data_AF-A0AA35PRR5-F1
#
_entry.id   AF-A0AA35PRR5-F1
#
_cell.length_a   1.000
_cell.length_b   1.000
_cell.length_c   1.000
_cell.angle_alpha   90.00
_cell.angle_beta   90.00
_cell.angle_gamma   90.00
#
_symmetry.space_group_name_H-M   'P 1'
#
loop_
_entity.id
_entity.type
_entity.pdbx_description
1 polymer ?
#
loop_
_entity_poly.entity_id
_entity_poly.type
_entity_poly.pdbx_seq_one_letter_code
_entity_poly.pdbx_strand_id
1 'polypeptide(L)' 'MLSALTQELQELERSRQQFVQEFSESEFESLASGWREKLQRCADGDQRWGVFYALKPQ' A
#
# COMPACT_ATOMS: atom_id res chain seq x y z
N MET A 1 4.01 -2.51 8.58
CA MET A 1 3.82 -2.68 7.12
C MET A 1 2.36 -3.00 6.80
N LEU A 2 1.84 -4.15 7.27
CA LEU A 2 0.42 -4.49 7.12
C LEU A 2 -0.51 -3.39 7.68
N SER A 3 -0.23 -2.89 8.90
CA SER A 3 -1.00 -1.80 9.50
C SER A 3 -1.01 -0.50 8.68
N ALA A 4 0.14 -0.10 8.13
CA ALA A 4 0.25 1.10 7.30
C ALA A 4 -0.49 0.93 5.96
N LEU A 5 -0.31 -0.21 5.28
CA LEU A 5 -1.01 -0.53 4.03
C LEU A 5 -2.53 -0.58 4.22
N THR A 6 -3.01 -1.15 5.33
CA THR A 6 -4.44 -1.18 5.64
C THR A 6 -4.99 0.23 5.93
N GLN A 7 -4.26 1.06 6.68
CA GLN A 7 -4.66 2.43 6.96
C GLN A 7 -4.71 3.29 5.70
N GLU A 8 -3.71 3.20 4.83
CA GLU A 8 -3.69 3.91 3.55
C GLU A 8 -4.84 3.48 2.62
N LEU A 9 -5.12 2.17 2.54
CA LEU A 9 -6.23 1.67 1.75
C LEU A 9 -7.58 2.19 2.28
N GLN A 10 -7.76 2.21 3.60
CA GLN A 10 -8.98 2.76 4.21
C GLN A 10 -9.15 4.25 3.95
N GLU A 11 -8.06 5.03 3.98
CA GLU A 11 -8.11 6.47 3.69
C GLU A 11 -8.42 6.74 2.22
N LEU A 12 -7.82 5.95 1.31
CA LEU A 12 -8.11 5.99 -0.12
C LEU A 12 -9.59 5.67 -0.37
N GLU A 13 -10.13 4.61 0.23
CA GLU A 13 -11.53 4.23 0.08
C GLU A 13 -12.48 5.29 0.66
N ARG A 14 -12.12 5.93 1.79
CA ARG A 14 -12.90 7.03 2.37
C ARG A 14 -12.94 8.28 1.48
N SER A 15 -11.82 8.58 0.83
CA SER A 15 -11.67 9.73 -0.07
C SER A 15 -11.97 9.42 -1.54
N ARG A 16 -12.58 8.27 -1.84
CA ARG A 16 -12.88 7.80 -3.21
C ARG A 16 -13.52 8.86 -4.09
N GLN A 17 -14.53 9.58 -3.59
CA GLN A 17 -15.23 10.59 -4.39
C GLN A 17 -14.30 11.74 -4.80
N GLN A 18 -13.45 12.21 -3.89
CA GLN A 18 -12.48 13.26 -4.19
C GLN A 18 -11.40 12.75 -5.16
N PHE A 19 -10.89 11.53 -4.93
CA PHE A 19 -9.89 10.92 -5.80
C PHE A 19 -10.42 10.73 -7.22
N VAL A 20 -11.64 10.22 -7.40
CA VAL A 20 -12.24 10.03 -8.73
C VAL A 20 -12.53 11.36 -9.43
N GLN A 21 -12.78 12.45 -8.69
CA GLN A 21 -12.92 13.79 -9.26
C GLN A 21 -11.59 14.37 -9.76
N GLU A 22 -10.48 14.11 -9.05
CA GLU A 22 -9.15 14.62 -9.43
C GLU A 22 -8.43 13.74 -10.46
N PHE A 23 -8.73 12.44 -10.46
CA PHE A 23 -8.10 11.42 -11.31
C PHE A 23 -9.18 10.73 -12.16
N SER A 24 -9.33 9.42 -12.00
CA SER A 24 -10.33 8.61 -12.68
C SER A 24 -10.72 7.39 -11.84
N GLU A 25 -11.88 6.83 -12.14
CA GLU A 25 -12.35 5.60 -11.47
C GLU A 25 -11.45 4.39 -11.77
N SER A 26 -10.86 4.34 -12.97
CA SER A 26 -9.91 3.29 -13.35
C SER A 26 -8.59 3.37 -12.58
N GLU A 27 -8.09 4.58 -12.33
CA GLU A 27 -6.88 4.78 -11.53
C GLU A 27 -7.13 4.45 -10.06
N PHE A 28 -8.29 4.81 -9.53
CA PHE A 28 -8.71 4.42 -8.19
C PHE A 28 -8.71 2.89 -8.04
N GLU A 29 -9.37 2.18 -8.97
CA GLU A 29 -9.49 0.73 -8.90
C GLU A 29 -8.14 0.03 -9.09
N SER A 30 -7.28 0.55 -9.96
CA SER A 30 -5.91 0.04 -10.15
C SER A 30 -5.06 0.22 -8.89
N LEU A 31 -5.21 1.34 -8.18
CA LEU A 31 -4.49 1.61 -6.94
C LEU A 31 -5.01 0.73 -5.80
N ALA A 32 -6.34 0.63 -5.64
CA ALA A 32 -6.99 -0.15 -4.61
C ALA A 32 -6.69 -1.66 -4.77
N SER A 33 -6.80 -2.19 -5.99
CA SER A 33 -6.44 -3.59 -6.28
C SER A 33 -4.97 -3.87 -5.99
N GLY A 34 -4.05 -2.99 -6.42
CA GLY A 34 -2.63 -3.12 -6.11
C GLY A 34 -2.32 -3.12 -4.61
N TRP A 35 -3.05 -2.36 -3.79
CA TRP A 35 -2.87 -2.35 -2.33
C TRP A 35 -3.43 -3.62 -1.70
N ARG A 36 -4.58 -4.13 -2.16
CA ARG A 36 -5.14 -5.42 -1.72
C ARG A 36 -4.20 -6.58 -2.04
N GLU A 37 -3.60 -6.60 -3.23
CA GLU A 37 -2.60 -7.62 -3.57
C GLU A 37 -1.33 -7.54 -2.71
N LYS A 38 -0.85 -6.33 -2.41
CA LYS A 38 0.29 -6.15 -1.49
C LYS A 38 -0.03 -6.66 -0.09
N LEU A 39 -1.25 -6.43 0.41
CA LEU A 39 -1.70 -6.97 1.68
C LEU A 39 -1.70 -8.50 1.69
N GLN A 40 -2.20 -9.13 0.62
CA GLN A 40 -2.17 -10.58 0.46
C GLN A 40 -0.73 -11.12 0.46
N ARG A 41 0.16 -10.54 -0.37
CA ARG A 41 1.58 -10.92 -0.44
C ARG A 41 2.31 -10.72 0.89
N CYS A 42 1.95 -9.69 1.65
CA CYS A 42 2.50 -9.47 2.99
C CYS A 42 1.97 -10.48 4.01
N ALA A 43 0.71 -10.91 3.90
CA ALA A 43 0.12 -11.94 4.75
C ALA A 43 0.72 -13.33 4.48
N ASP A 44 0.96 -13.66 3.21
CA ASP A 44 1.59 -14.92 2.79
C ASP A 44 3.09 -14.96 3.09
N GLY A 45 3.69 -13.81 3.42
CA GLY A 45 5.09 -13.66 3.80
C GLY A 45 6.05 -13.49 2.62
N ASP A 46 5.53 -13.48 1.39
CA ASP A 46 6.23 -13.26 0.13
C ASP A 46 6.81 -11.85 0.00
N GLN A 47 6.13 -10.86 0.60
CA GLN A 47 6.55 -9.46 0.56
C GLN A 47 6.77 -8.90 1.95
N ARG A 48 7.98 -8.41 2.23
CA ARG A 48 8.37 -7.81 3.51
C ARG A 48 9.14 -6.52 3.30
N TRP A 49 8.99 -5.58 4.24
CA TRP A 49 9.84 -4.39 4.29
C TRP A 49 10.99 -4.64 5.25
N GLY A 50 12.21 -4.67 4.73
CA GLY A 50 13.41 -4.77 5.54
C GLY A 50 14.01 -3.38 5.77
N VAL A 51 14.29 -3.05 7.02
CA VAL A 51 15.17 -1.94 7.37
C VAL A 51 16.52 -2.53 7.72
N PHE A 52 17.55 -2.13 6.98
CA PHE A 52 18.91 -2.62 7.16
C PHE A 52 19.80 -1.50 7.67
N TYR A 53 20.61 -1.84 8.66
CA TYR A 53 21.60 -0.94 9.24
C TYR A 53 22.94 -1.68 9.30
N ALA A 54 24.01 -1.03 8.86
CA ALA A 54 25.35 -1.58 8.88
C ALA A 54 26.36 -0.49 9.25
N LEU A 55 27.40 -0.92 9.97
CA LEU A 55 28.54 -0.09 10.34
C LEU A 55 29.77 -0.57 9.57
N LYS A 56 30.56 0.39 9.07
CA LYS A 56 31.81 0.08 8.38
C LYS A 56 32.84 -0.47 9.39
N PRO A 57 33.49 -1.61 9.12
CA PRO A 57 34.58 -2.11 9.97
C PRO A 57 35.81 -1.19 9.91
N GLN A 58 36.62 -1.22 10.98
CA GLN A 58 37.84 -0.40 11.10
C GLN A 58 38.91 -0.81 10.09
#